data_AF-A0AAF0FIK9-F1
#
_entry.id   AF-A0AAF0FIK9-F1
#
_cell.length_a   1.000
_cell.length_b   1.000
_cell.length_c   1.000
_cell.angle_alpha   90.00
_cell.angle_beta   90.00
_cell.angle_gamma   90.00
#
_symmetry.space_group_name_H-M   'P 1'
#
loop_
_entity.id
_entity.type
_entity.pdbx_description
1 polymer ?
#
loop_
_entity_poly.entity_id
_entity_poly.type
_entity_poly.pdbx_seq_one_letter_code
_entity_poly.pdbx_strand_id
1 'polypeptide(L)'
;MIVLALVAQESRVIASSYDQEYAQFLNAAEAILQKIQPENAERLSYAYESWLFHYIAHDQMVYLAVADADQGRRIPFAFLSQVEKEYSDKSRPTPSAGFQPKLDALRAQFNQAPESDPIRRAQAELGSVKEVITQNVEQILSRGEQIELLVDRTDSAAHQSLAFRRRAVGLRRQMWWRNTRVLLIAGICTVFLLYFIISSLS
;
A
#
# COMPACT_ATOMS: atom_id res chain seq x y z
N MET A 1 1.15 -6.60 -10.05
CA MET A 1 1.41 -6.35 -8.62
C MET A 1 2.01 -4.96 -8.47
N ILE A 2 1.69 -4.23 -7.40
CA ILE A 2 2.34 -2.97 -7.03
C ILE A 2 3.61 -3.33 -6.24
N VAL A 3 4.77 -3.01 -6.79
CA VAL A 3 6.08 -3.47 -6.28
C VAL A 3 6.81 -2.40 -5.48
N LEU A 4 6.58 -1.13 -5.83
CA LEU A 4 7.09 0.04 -5.11
C LEU A 4 5.98 1.07 -5.01
N ALA A 5 5.90 1.76 -3.88
CA ALA A 5 5.08 2.93 -3.68
C ALA A 5 5.84 3.97 -2.87
N LEU A 6 5.65 5.26 -3.16
CA LEU A 6 6.21 6.34 -2.37
C LEU A 6 5.28 7.55 -2.30
N VAL A 7 5.51 8.36 -1.26
CA VAL A 7 4.96 9.70 -1.10
C VAL A 7 6.14 10.66 -1.05
N ALA A 8 6.09 11.70 -1.86
CA ALA A 8 7.11 12.74 -1.93
C ALA A 8 6.47 14.12 -1.87
N GLN A 9 7.21 15.08 -1.33
CA GLN A 9 6.90 16.51 -1.46
C GLN A 9 7.98 17.11 -2.35
N GLU A 10 7.56 17.78 -3.42
CA GLU A 10 8.47 18.19 -4.51
C GLU A 10 9.27 16.99 -5.03
N SER A 11 10.59 16.97 -4.82
CA SER A 11 11.47 15.84 -5.17
C SER A 11 11.95 15.03 -3.96
N ARG A 12 11.49 15.37 -2.74
CA ARG A 12 11.94 14.71 -1.51
C ARG A 12 10.98 13.59 -1.13
N VAL A 13 11.49 12.35 -1.10
CA VAL A 13 10.75 11.20 -0.60
C VAL A 13 10.52 11.33 0.91
N ILE A 14 9.25 11.20 1.31
CA ILE A 14 8.78 11.26 2.70
C ILE A 14 8.58 9.86 3.26
N ALA A 15 7.94 8.99 2.49
CA ALA A 15 7.70 7.60 2.84
C ALA A 15 7.82 6.74 1.59
N SER A 16 8.40 5.56 1.71
CA SER A 16 8.52 4.60 0.62
C SER A 16 8.25 3.19 1.12
N SER A 17 7.69 2.36 0.23
CA SER A 17 7.20 1.04 0.53
C SER A 17 7.55 0.14 -0.65
N TYR A 18 8.55 -0.71 -0.47
CA TYR A 18 9.04 -1.64 -1.48
C TYR A 18 9.68 -2.86 -0.82
N ASP A 19 9.81 -3.96 -1.56
CA ASP A 19 10.66 -5.08 -1.17
C ASP A 19 12.07 -4.88 -1.75
N GLN A 20 13.12 -5.38 -1.07
CA GLN A 20 14.51 -5.09 -1.45
C GLN A 20 14.85 -5.47 -2.89
N GLU A 21 14.19 -6.47 -3.46
CA GLU A 21 14.34 -6.88 -4.87
C GLU A 21 13.95 -5.76 -5.87
N TYR A 22 13.13 -4.80 -5.45
CA TYR A 22 12.69 -3.67 -6.26
C TYR A 22 13.38 -2.34 -5.88
N ALA A 23 14.41 -2.37 -5.02
CA ALA A 23 15.05 -1.16 -4.51
C ALA A 23 15.60 -0.25 -5.63
N GLN A 24 16.06 -0.82 -6.74
CA GLN A 24 16.55 -0.06 -7.89
C GLN A 24 15.49 0.82 -8.57
N PHE A 25 14.19 0.48 -8.45
CA PHE A 25 13.12 1.32 -8.96
C PHE A 25 13.01 2.64 -8.20
N LEU A 26 13.60 2.74 -7.00
CA LEU A 26 13.63 3.98 -6.24
C LEU A 26 14.42 5.07 -6.97
N ASN A 27 15.59 4.74 -7.54
CA ASN A 27 16.41 5.69 -8.29
C ASN A 27 15.65 6.25 -9.51
N ALA A 28 14.96 5.37 -10.24
CA ALA A 28 14.14 5.78 -11.37
C ALA A 28 12.94 6.62 -10.95
N ALA A 29 12.30 6.26 -9.83
CA ALA A 29 11.22 7.05 -9.26
C ALA A 29 11.70 8.45 -8.85
N GLU A 30 12.87 8.57 -8.23
CA GLU A 30 13.48 9.86 -7.86
C GLU A 30 13.82 10.72 -9.10
N ALA A 31 14.35 10.10 -10.17
CA ALA A 31 14.57 10.78 -11.44
C ALA A 31 13.25 11.30 -12.06
N ILE A 32 12.16 10.52 -11.96
CA ILE A 32 10.82 10.96 -12.37
C ILE A 32 10.37 12.16 -11.52
N LEU A 33 10.53 12.11 -10.20
CA LEU A 33 10.13 13.20 -9.29
C LEU A 33 10.79 14.54 -9.68
N GLN A 34 12.05 14.53 -10.12
CA GLN A 34 12.74 15.74 -10.59
C GLN A 34 12.16 16.34 -11.88
N LYS A 35 11.37 15.58 -12.65
CA LYS A 35 10.74 16.04 -13.90
C LYS A 35 9.31 16.51 -13.71
N ILE A 36 8.67 16.16 -12.61
CA ILE A 36 7.27 16.53 -12.36
C ILE A 36 7.21 18.04 -12.16
N GLN A 37 6.56 18.72 -13.09
CA GLN A 37 6.25 20.13 -12.97
C GLN A 37 4.90 20.27 -12.27
N PRO A 38 4.77 21.15 -11.26
CA PRO A 38 3.51 21.35 -10.52
C PRO A 38 2.32 21.73 -11.42
N GLU A 39 2.60 22.30 -12.60
CA GLU A 39 1.60 22.93 -13.47
C GLU A 39 1.00 22.00 -14.54
N ASN A 40 1.64 20.86 -14.86
CA ASN A 40 1.43 20.21 -16.16
C ASN A 40 0.71 18.84 -16.15
N ALA A 41 0.53 18.15 -15.02
CA ALA A 41 -0.30 16.93 -14.97
C ALA A 41 -0.60 16.48 -13.54
N GLU A 42 -1.89 16.34 -13.19
CA GLU A 42 -2.33 15.72 -11.93
C GLU A 42 -2.13 14.20 -11.92
N ARG A 43 -2.15 13.52 -13.08
CA ARG A 43 -2.02 12.06 -13.19
C ARG A 43 -1.31 11.65 -14.48
N LEU A 44 -0.27 10.84 -14.38
CA LEU A 44 0.48 10.36 -15.54
C LEU A 44 1.12 8.99 -15.28
N SER A 45 1.41 8.25 -16.36
CA SER A 45 2.16 7.00 -16.29
C SER A 45 3.41 7.07 -17.15
N TYR A 46 4.54 6.59 -16.65
CA TYR A 46 5.73 6.34 -17.45
C TYR A 46 5.90 4.84 -17.70
N ALA A 47 6.08 4.44 -18.95
CA ALA A 47 6.39 3.06 -19.33
C ALA A 47 7.90 2.80 -19.35
N TYR A 48 8.29 1.65 -18.80
CA TYR A 48 9.65 1.11 -18.85
C TYR A 48 9.58 -0.41 -18.97
N GLU A 49 9.94 -0.95 -20.13
CA GLU A 49 9.86 -2.39 -20.41
C GLU A 49 8.48 -2.98 -20.04
N SER A 50 8.43 -3.88 -19.05
CA SER A 50 7.22 -4.53 -18.55
C SER A 50 6.61 -3.85 -17.31
N TRP A 51 7.08 -2.64 -16.98
CA TRP A 51 6.71 -1.89 -15.78
C TRP A 51 6.10 -0.55 -16.14
N LEU A 52 5.18 -0.09 -15.30
CA LEU A 52 4.58 1.23 -15.35
C LEU A 52 4.83 1.97 -14.03
N PHE A 53 5.32 3.20 -14.14
CA PHE A 53 5.47 4.16 -13.05
C PHE A 53 4.28 5.12 -13.10
N HIS A 54 3.32 4.94 -12.21
CA HIS A 54 2.13 5.79 -12.12
C HIS A 54 2.35 6.85 -11.06
N TYR A 55 1.92 8.08 -11.30
CA TYR A 55 1.87 9.08 -10.23
C TYR A 55 0.59 9.91 -10.26
N ILE A 56 0.20 10.38 -9.07
CA ILE A 56 -0.76 11.46 -8.84
C ILE A 56 -0.01 12.62 -8.20
N ALA A 57 -0.13 13.84 -8.74
CA ALA A 57 0.44 15.06 -8.19
C ALA A 57 -0.69 16.02 -7.81
N HIS A 58 -0.72 16.45 -6.55
CA HIS A 58 -1.73 17.35 -6.00
C HIS A 58 -1.18 18.06 -4.76
N ASP A 59 -1.44 19.36 -4.59
CA ASP A 59 -1.05 20.14 -3.40
C ASP A 59 0.45 20.00 -3.02
N GLN A 60 1.35 20.09 -4.01
CA GLN A 60 2.82 19.92 -3.87
C GLN A 60 3.28 18.51 -3.45
N MET A 61 2.34 17.59 -3.31
CA MET A 61 2.59 16.18 -3.01
C MET A 61 2.57 15.37 -4.29
N VAL A 62 3.43 14.36 -4.33
CA VAL A 62 3.46 13.34 -5.37
C VAL A 62 3.29 11.97 -4.71
N TYR A 63 2.31 11.22 -5.21
CA TYR A 63 2.06 9.83 -4.87
C TYR A 63 2.46 8.98 -6.06
N LEU A 64 3.47 8.12 -5.93
CA LEU A 64 4.00 7.33 -7.04
C LEU A 64 3.93 5.85 -6.71
N ALA A 65 3.55 5.03 -7.69
CA ALA A 65 3.52 3.58 -7.59
C ALA A 65 4.12 2.95 -8.85
N VAL A 66 4.92 1.90 -8.66
CA VAL A 66 5.44 1.06 -9.74
C VAL A 66 4.66 -0.23 -9.74
N ALA A 67 4.12 -0.59 -10.89
CA ALA A 67 3.34 -1.81 -11.06
C ALA A 67 3.66 -2.49 -12.39
N ASP A 68 3.40 -3.79 -12.42
CA ASP A 68 3.47 -4.57 -13.65
C ASP A 68 2.46 -4.04 -14.68
N ALA A 69 2.91 -3.85 -15.94
CA ALA A 69 2.09 -3.32 -17.01
C ALA A 69 0.84 -4.18 -17.30
N ASP A 70 0.89 -5.49 -17.04
CA ASP A 70 -0.19 -6.44 -17.28
C ASP A 70 -1.40 -6.21 -16.35
N GLN A 71 -1.21 -5.51 -15.22
CA GLN A 71 -2.30 -5.09 -14.33
C GLN A 71 -3.11 -3.92 -14.89
N GLY A 72 -2.60 -3.29 -15.94
CA GLY A 72 -3.11 -2.01 -16.44
C GLY A 72 -3.04 -0.90 -15.39
N ARG A 73 -3.81 0.16 -15.64
CA ARG A 73 -3.72 1.42 -14.88
C ARG A 73 -4.71 1.53 -13.72
N ARG A 74 -5.83 0.80 -13.78
CA ARG A 74 -6.95 1.01 -12.86
C ARG A 74 -6.60 0.72 -11.40
N ILE A 75 -5.93 -0.40 -11.13
CA ILE A 75 -5.57 -0.79 -9.77
C ILE A 75 -4.49 0.13 -9.18
N PRO A 76 -3.37 0.43 -9.89
CA PRO A 76 -2.36 1.35 -9.38
C PRO A 76 -2.90 2.76 -9.09
N PHE A 77 -3.73 3.34 -9.96
CA PHE A 77 -4.34 4.63 -9.66
C PHE A 77 -5.32 4.55 -8.48
N ALA A 78 -6.06 3.45 -8.32
CA ALA A 78 -6.99 3.29 -7.19
C ALA A 78 -6.23 3.23 -5.86
N PHE A 79 -5.07 2.56 -5.88
CA PHE A 79 -4.13 2.57 -4.78
C PHE A 79 -3.64 3.99 -4.49
N LEU A 80 -3.17 4.72 -5.50
CA LEU A 80 -2.64 6.08 -5.32
C LEU A 80 -3.69 7.05 -4.76
N SER A 81 -4.94 7.01 -5.23
CA SER A 81 -6.02 7.84 -4.67
C SER A 81 -6.34 7.48 -3.22
N GLN A 82 -6.24 6.20 -2.84
CA GLN A 82 -6.41 5.81 -1.44
C GLN A 82 -5.25 6.29 -0.57
N VAL A 83 -4.01 6.24 -1.09
CA VAL A 83 -2.82 6.77 -0.41
C VAL A 83 -2.94 8.28 -0.20
N GLU A 84 -3.34 9.01 -1.24
CA GLU A 84 -3.58 10.45 -1.19
C GLU A 84 -4.61 10.80 -0.12
N LYS A 85 -5.75 10.12 -0.09
CA LYS A 85 -6.82 10.34 0.89
C LYS A 85 -6.36 10.09 2.33
N GLU A 86 -5.58 9.04 2.55
CA GLU A 86 -5.07 8.70 3.88
C GLU A 86 -3.93 9.61 4.34
N TYR A 87 -3.15 10.16 3.40
CA TYR A 87 -2.05 11.08 3.69
C TYR A 87 -2.53 12.52 3.91
N SER A 88 -3.50 12.97 3.09
CA SER A 88 -4.04 14.34 3.14
C SER A 88 -5.10 14.55 4.24
N ASP A 89 -5.43 13.51 5.02
CA ASP A 89 -6.36 13.59 6.15
C ASP A 89 -5.82 14.51 7.26
N LYS A 90 -6.19 15.79 7.16
CA LYS A 90 -5.80 16.89 8.08
C LYS A 90 -6.23 16.66 9.53
N SER A 91 -7.06 15.66 9.82
CA SER A 91 -7.41 15.27 11.19
C SER A 91 -6.26 14.56 11.91
N ARG A 92 -5.21 14.12 11.20
CA ARG A 92 -4.04 13.45 11.76
C ARG A 92 -2.85 14.40 11.86
N PRO A 93 -2.20 14.53 13.03
CA PRO A 93 -0.91 15.20 13.13
C PRO A 93 0.13 14.33 12.42
N THR A 94 0.53 14.68 11.21
CA THR A 94 1.57 13.94 10.47
C THR A 94 2.94 14.58 10.66
N PRO A 95 3.83 14.02 11.51
CA PRO A 95 5.24 13.99 11.16
C PRO A 95 5.38 13.04 9.98
N SER A 96 5.92 13.56 8.87
CA SER A 96 6.26 12.87 7.62
C SER A 96 6.81 11.44 7.79
N ALA A 97 7.54 11.15 8.88
CA ALA A 97 8.08 9.83 9.20
C ALA A 97 7.05 8.75 9.60
N GLY A 98 5.83 9.12 10.01
CA GLY A 98 4.84 8.19 10.58
C GLY A 98 4.00 7.42 9.54
N PHE A 99 4.08 7.78 8.26
CA PHE A 99 3.15 7.25 7.25
C PHE A 99 3.60 5.93 6.62
N GLN A 100 4.89 5.60 6.67
CA GLN A 100 5.45 4.42 6.02
C GLN A 100 4.76 3.09 6.41
N PRO A 101 4.47 2.79 7.69
CA PRO A 101 3.75 1.57 8.07
C PRO A 101 2.33 1.47 7.47
N LYS A 102 1.67 2.61 7.28
CA LYS A 102 0.35 2.68 6.67
C LYS A 102 0.44 2.46 5.16
N LEU A 103 1.45 3.02 4.52
CA LEU A 103 1.75 2.79 3.10
C LEU A 103 2.04 1.30 2.82
N ASP A 104 2.83 0.65 3.69
CA ASP A 104 3.09 -0.80 3.63
C ASP A 104 1.79 -1.62 3.73
N ALA A 105 0.92 -1.26 4.68
CA ALA A 105 -0.37 -1.93 4.85
C ALA A 105 -1.29 -1.77 3.63
N LEU A 106 -1.35 -0.56 3.05
CA LEU A 106 -2.14 -0.30 1.84
C LEU A 106 -1.59 -1.08 0.63
N ARG A 107 -0.25 -1.08 0.43
CA ARG A 107 0.39 -1.83 -0.67
C ARG A 107 0.05 -3.31 -0.58
N ALA A 108 0.17 -3.88 0.62
CA ALA A 108 -0.18 -5.27 0.88
C ALA A 108 -1.67 -5.56 0.62
N GLN A 109 -2.58 -4.70 1.07
CA GLN A 109 -4.01 -4.86 0.86
C GLN A 109 -4.38 -4.87 -0.64
N PHE A 110 -3.83 -3.95 -1.43
CA PHE A 110 -4.10 -3.85 -2.86
C PHE A 110 -3.51 -5.02 -3.66
N ASN A 111 -2.38 -5.57 -3.23
CA ASN A 111 -1.78 -6.74 -3.86
C ASN A 111 -2.50 -8.06 -3.50
N GLN A 112 -3.04 -8.20 -2.29
CA GLN A 112 -3.62 -9.45 -1.81
C GLN A 112 -5.13 -9.58 -2.05
N ALA A 113 -5.86 -8.47 -2.03
CA ALA A 113 -7.32 -8.49 -2.10
C ALA A 113 -7.89 -7.38 -3.02
N PRO A 114 -7.54 -7.36 -4.32
CA PRO A 114 -7.91 -6.29 -5.26
C PRO A 114 -9.43 -6.14 -5.46
N GLU A 115 -10.23 -7.14 -5.10
CA GLU A 115 -11.69 -7.13 -5.18
C GLU A 115 -12.39 -6.66 -3.89
N SER A 116 -11.64 -6.25 -2.86
CA SER A 116 -12.25 -5.80 -1.60
C SER A 116 -13.12 -4.55 -1.79
N ASP A 117 -14.21 -4.43 -1.04
CA ASP A 117 -15.12 -3.28 -1.07
C ASP A 117 -14.44 -1.90 -1.02
N PRO A 118 -13.44 -1.63 -0.14
CA PRO A 118 -12.74 -0.34 -0.16
C PRO A 118 -12.00 -0.09 -1.47
N ILE A 119 -11.44 -1.12 -2.10
CA ILE A 119 -10.76 -0.99 -3.40
C ILE A 119 -11.78 -0.77 -4.51
N ARG A 120 -12.91 -1.48 -4.51
CA ARG A 120 -13.99 -1.26 -5.49
C ARG A 120 -14.54 0.16 -5.40
N ARG A 121 -14.66 0.73 -4.20
CA ARG A 121 -15.04 2.13 -3.99
C ARG A 121 -13.98 3.09 -4.52
N ALA A 122 -12.70 2.90 -4.18
CA ALA A 122 -11.61 3.71 -4.72
C ALA A 122 -11.56 3.65 -6.26
N GLN A 123 -11.80 2.48 -6.85
CA GLN A 123 -11.90 2.29 -8.29
C GLN A 123 -13.16 2.91 -8.94
N ALA A 124 -14.20 3.21 -8.16
CA ALA A 124 -15.42 3.86 -8.63
C ALA A 124 -15.34 5.39 -8.48
N GLU A 125 -14.66 5.88 -7.45
CA GLU A 125 -14.33 7.30 -7.26
C GLU A 125 -13.32 7.78 -8.32
N LEU A 126 -12.45 6.90 -8.79
CA LEU A 126 -11.64 7.16 -9.98
C LEU A 126 -12.52 7.27 -11.22
N GLY A 127 -12.66 8.49 -11.73
CA GLY A 127 -13.16 8.76 -13.08
C GLY A 127 -12.36 8.05 -14.16
N SER A 128 -12.67 8.31 -15.44
CA SER A 128 -12.11 7.52 -16.54
C SER A 128 -10.56 7.62 -16.59
N VAL A 129 -9.87 6.57 -16.10
CA VAL A 129 -8.40 6.42 -16.19
C VAL A 129 -7.93 6.39 -17.66
N LYS A 130 -8.87 6.32 -18.62
CA LYS A 130 -8.60 6.44 -20.06
C LYS A 130 -7.89 7.73 -20.44
N GLU A 131 -8.12 8.82 -19.71
CA GLU A 131 -7.50 10.13 -19.99
C GLU A 131 -6.07 10.27 -19.46
N VAL A 132 -5.58 9.30 -18.66
CA VAL A 132 -4.20 9.33 -18.17
C VAL A 132 -3.24 9.07 -19.33
N ILE A 133 -2.41 10.08 -19.62
CA ILE A 133 -1.36 10.03 -20.63
C ILE A 133 -0.26 9.07 -20.16
N THR A 134 0.25 8.26 -21.10
CA THR A 134 1.43 7.43 -20.89
C THR A 134 2.60 7.97 -21.69
N GLN A 135 3.76 8.13 -21.07
CA GLN A 135 5.00 8.55 -21.70
C GLN A 135 6.08 7.49 -21.51
N ASN A 136 7.13 7.47 -22.33
CA ASN A 136 8.26 6.55 -22.12
C ASN A 136 9.27 7.16 -21.14
N VAL A 137 9.78 6.36 -20.20
CA VAL A 137 10.72 6.85 -19.17
C VAL A 137 12.18 6.92 -19.66
N GLU A 138 12.53 6.24 -20.75
CA GLU A 138 13.92 6.10 -21.23
C GLU A 138 14.62 7.45 -21.44
N GLN A 139 13.89 8.48 -21.87
CA GLN A 139 14.44 9.82 -22.08
C GLN A 139 14.80 10.53 -20.77
N ILE A 140 14.16 10.16 -19.66
CA ILE A 140 14.40 10.69 -18.32
C ILE A 140 15.58 9.97 -17.67
N LEU A 141 15.72 8.66 -17.90
CA LEU A 141 16.79 7.83 -17.33
C LEU A 141 18.12 7.87 -18.12
N SER A 142 18.11 8.28 -19.40
CA SER A 142 19.29 8.19 -20.29
C SER A 142 20.31 9.34 -20.18
N ARG A 143 20.01 10.44 -19.48
CA ARG A 143 20.79 11.69 -19.58
C ARG A 143 21.68 12.05 -18.39
N GLY A 144 21.81 11.24 -17.33
CA GLY A 144 22.63 11.62 -16.17
C GLY A 144 23.19 10.50 -15.30
N GLU A 145 22.48 9.37 -15.17
CA GLU A 145 22.91 8.18 -14.44
C GLU A 145 22.40 6.98 -15.25
N GLN A 146 23.26 6.03 -15.62
CA GLN A 146 22.77 4.74 -16.11
C GLN A 146 22.09 4.03 -14.93
N ILE A 147 20.79 4.28 -14.74
CA ILE A 147 19.98 3.52 -13.81
C ILE A 147 19.67 2.21 -14.51
N GLU A 148 20.53 1.22 -14.30
CA GLU A 148 20.34 -0.14 -14.80
C GLU A 148 19.20 -0.79 -14.00
N LEU A 149 17.98 -0.74 -14.55
CA LEU A 149 16.80 -1.32 -13.94
C LEU A 149 16.63 -2.77 -14.41
N LEU A 150 17.40 -3.70 -13.85
CA LEU A 150 17.27 -5.14 -14.10
C LEU A 150 16.52 -5.84 -12.96
N VAL A 151 15.20 -6.02 -13.08
CA VAL A 151 14.45 -6.93 -12.19
C VAL A 151 13.99 -8.11 -13.02
N ASP A 152 14.61 -9.26 -12.83
CA ASP A 152 14.14 -10.51 -13.45
C ASP A 152 12.81 -10.94 -12.82
N ARG A 153 11.86 -11.33 -13.67
CA ARG A 153 10.53 -11.84 -13.27
C ARG A 153 10.57 -13.26 -12.65
N THR A 154 11.64 -13.65 -11.96
CA THR A 154 11.82 -14.98 -11.40
C THR A 154 11.04 -15.17 -10.09
N ASP A 155 9.78 -15.59 -10.22
CA ASP A 155 8.96 -16.28 -9.20
C ASP A 155 8.75 -15.59 -7.82
N SER A 156 8.32 -14.33 -7.83
CA SER A 156 7.95 -13.59 -6.59
C SER A 156 6.69 -14.11 -5.86
N ALA A 157 6.01 -15.14 -6.39
CA ALA A 157 4.89 -15.80 -5.71
C ALA A 157 5.32 -16.69 -4.52
N ALA A 158 6.56 -17.21 -4.52
CA ALA A 158 7.01 -18.16 -3.50
C ALA A 158 7.50 -17.50 -2.19
N HIS A 159 8.10 -16.32 -2.26
CA HIS A 159 8.70 -15.66 -1.09
C HIS A 159 7.72 -14.79 -0.28
N GLN A 160 6.73 -14.15 -0.90
CA GLN A 160 5.75 -13.31 -0.19
C GLN A 160 4.75 -14.13 0.65
N SER A 161 4.44 -15.37 0.24
CA SER A 161 3.51 -16.24 0.97
C SER A 161 4.08 -16.78 2.29
N LEU A 162 5.39 -17.06 2.34
CA LEU A 162 6.06 -17.59 3.53
C LEU A 162 6.26 -16.53 4.64
N ALA A 163 6.54 -15.27 4.27
CA ALA A 163 6.72 -14.19 5.24
C ALA A 163 5.38 -13.65 5.79
N PHE A 164 4.33 -13.56 4.94
CA PHE A 164 2.98 -13.15 5.39
C PHE A 164 2.32 -14.20 6.30
N ARG A 165 2.51 -15.50 6.01
CA ARG A 165 1.97 -16.57 6.86
C ARG A 165 2.50 -16.51 8.30
N ARG A 166 3.75 -16.08 8.50
CA ARG A 166 4.35 -15.96 9.84
C ARG A 166 3.73 -14.81 10.66
N ARG A 167 3.29 -13.70 10.04
CA ARG A 167 2.64 -12.58 10.74
C ARG A 167 1.13 -12.77 10.96
N ALA A 168 0.40 -13.40 10.02
CA ALA A 168 -1.04 -13.66 10.19
C ALA A 168 -1.35 -14.68 11.30
N VAL A 169 -0.45 -15.64 11.55
CA VAL A 169 -0.60 -16.64 12.62
C VAL A 169 -0.41 -16.03 14.01
N GLY A 170 0.40 -14.96 14.14
CA GLY A 170 0.60 -14.24 15.41
C GLY A 170 -0.68 -13.56 15.91
N LEU A 171 -1.43 -12.90 15.01
CA LEU A 171 -2.67 -12.20 15.33
C LEU A 171 -3.81 -13.18 15.68
N ARG A 172 -3.94 -14.30 14.94
CA ARG A 172 -4.93 -15.35 15.27
C ARG A 172 -4.69 -15.96 16.65
N ARG A 173 -3.42 -16.19 17.01
CA ARG A 173 -3.07 -16.73 18.33
C ARG A 173 -3.45 -15.76 19.45
N GLN A 174 -3.20 -14.46 19.28
CA GLN A 174 -3.58 -13.44 20.27
C GLN A 174 -5.10 -13.33 20.46
N MET A 175 -5.88 -13.44 19.37
CA MET A 175 -7.36 -13.46 19.45
C MET A 175 -7.88 -14.73 20.12
N TRP A 176 -7.30 -15.90 19.84
CA TRP A 176 -7.68 -17.14 20.50
C TRP A 176 -7.45 -17.08 22.02
N TRP A 177 -6.28 -16.58 22.47
CA TRP A 177 -6.01 -16.43 23.90
C TRP A 177 -6.93 -15.43 24.59
N ARG A 178 -7.30 -14.32 23.95
CA ARG A 178 -8.30 -13.39 24.49
C ARG A 178 -9.68 -14.04 24.60
N ASN A 179 -10.13 -14.73 23.55
CA ASN A 179 -11.44 -15.37 23.52
C ASN A 179 -11.55 -16.51 24.55
N THR A 180 -10.51 -17.35 24.68
CA THR A 180 -10.48 -18.46 25.65
C THR A 180 -10.49 -17.96 27.10
N ARG A 181 -9.76 -16.86 27.40
CA ARG A 181 -9.79 -16.24 28.74
C ARG A 181 -11.18 -15.70 29.09
N VAL A 182 -11.86 -15.05 28.14
CA VAL A 182 -13.21 -14.51 28.34
C VAL A 182 -14.24 -15.63 28.57
N LEU A 183 -14.15 -16.73 27.81
CA LEU A 183 -15.04 -17.89 27.98
C LEU A 183 -14.89 -18.55 29.37
N LEU A 184 -13.64 -18.72 29.83
CA LEU A 184 -13.37 -19.33 31.15
C LEU A 184 -13.93 -18.49 32.29
N ILE A 185 -13.76 -17.16 32.23
CA ILE A 185 -14.29 -16.24 33.26
C ILE A 185 -15.82 -16.29 33.27
N ALA A 186 -16.46 -16.27 32.09
CA ALA A 186 -17.91 -16.36 31.99
C ALA A 186 -18.46 -17.66 32.61
N GLY A 187 -17.84 -18.80 32.31
CA GLY A 187 -18.24 -20.10 32.88
C GLY A 187 -18.13 -20.15 34.40
N ILE A 188 -17.02 -19.63 34.96
CA ILE A 188 -16.83 -19.54 36.42
C ILE A 188 -17.91 -18.66 37.05
N CYS A 189 -18.19 -17.48 36.48
CA CYS A 189 -19.24 -16.59 36.96
C CYS A 189 -20.63 -17.26 36.97
N THR A 190 -20.96 -18.04 35.93
CA THR A 190 -22.24 -18.76 35.86
C THR A 190 -22.36 -19.81 36.98
N VAL A 191 -21.31 -20.58 37.24
CA VAL A 191 -21.31 -21.58 38.31
C VAL A 191 -21.45 -20.93 39.68
N PHE A 192 -20.74 -19.82 39.93
CA PHE A 192 -20.86 -19.08 41.18
C PHE A 192 -22.27 -18.51 41.41
N LEU A 193 -22.90 -17.97 40.37
CA LEU A 193 -24.28 -17.46 40.44
C LEU A 193 -25.27 -18.59 40.77
N LEU A 194 -25.14 -19.75 40.12
CA LEU A 194 -26.00 -20.91 40.39
C LEU A 194 -25.83 -21.42 41.82
N TYR A 195 -24.59 -21.52 42.30
CA TYR A 195 -24.30 -21.89 43.68
C TYR A 195 -24.98 -20.93 44.67
N PHE A 196 -24.85 -19.62 44.44
CA PHE A 196 -25.44 -18.60 45.31
C PHE A 196 -26.97 -18.72 45.35
N ILE A 197 -27.62 -18.88 44.20
CA ILE A 197 -29.07 -19.06 44.10
C ILE A 197 -29.53 -20.31 44.87
N ILE A 198 -28.88 -21.46 44.69
CA ILE A 198 -29.25 -22.70 45.39
C ILE A 198 -29.05 -22.55 46.90
N SER A 199 -27.93 -21.95 47.32
CA SER A 199 -27.65 -21.70 48.73
C SER A 199 -28.62 -20.72 49.38
N SER A 200 -29.20 -19.79 48.61
CA SER A 200 -30.20 -18.85 49.10
C SER A 200 -31.61 -19.44 49.20
N LEU A 201 -31.87 -20.55 48.50
CA LEU A 201 -33.18 -21.21 48.45
C LEU A 201 -33.29 -22.38 49.45
N SER A 202 -32.16 -22.80 50.03
CA SER A 202 -32.06 -23.86 51.05
C SER A 202 -31.95 -23.25 52.43
#